data_AF-A0A5B8K8W0-F1
#
_entry.id   AF-A0A5B8K8W0-F1
#
_cell.length_a   1.000
_cell.length_b   1.000
_cell.length_c   1.000
_cell.angle_alpha   90.00
_cell.angle_beta   90.00
_cell.angle_gamma   90.00
#
_symmetry.space_group_name_H-M   'P 1'
#
loop_
_entity.id
_entity.type
_entity.pdbx_description
1 polymer ?
#
loop_
_entity_poly.entity_id
_entity_poly.type
_entity_poly.pdbx_seq_one_letter_code
_entity_poly.pdbx_strand_id
1 'polypeptide(L)'
;MRKAKLKKRSELLNNHEKYKSVLRKYLISKYCFVFLSVLTLVISSIIIILNLYSIRFNEYPHQTMIYFVSIAFISVVVTLLISVQSFFNITDKITVFEDNINTNLKRIDKYKENNEITREDIDDLMKTF
;
A
#
# COMPACT_ATOMS: atom_id res chain seq x y z
N MET A 1 -38.58 -3.54 -25.86
CA MET A 1 -38.11 -3.71 -24.46
C MET A 1 -37.03 -4.78 -24.24
N ARG A 2 -37.06 -5.95 -24.91
CA ARG A 2 -36.12 -7.07 -24.65
C ARG A 2 -34.64 -6.77 -24.94
N LYS A 3 -34.36 -6.02 -26.02
CA LYS A 3 -32.99 -5.61 -26.43
C LYS A 3 -32.31 -4.66 -25.43
N ALA A 4 -33.08 -3.77 -24.80
CA ALA A 4 -32.56 -2.82 -23.80
C ALA A 4 -32.15 -3.53 -22.49
N LYS A 5 -32.91 -4.54 -22.04
CA LYS A 5 -32.54 -5.38 -20.89
C LYS A 5 -31.26 -6.18 -21.13
N LEU A 6 -31.06 -6.69 -22.34
CA LEU A 6 -29.86 -7.45 -22.71
C LEU A 6 -28.61 -6.56 -22.74
N LYS A 7 -28.71 -5.36 -23.32
CA LYS A 7 -27.62 -4.37 -23.36
C LYS A 7 -27.19 -3.92 -21.95
N LYS A 8 -28.17 -3.67 -21.07
CA LYS A 8 -27.89 -3.28 -19.67
C LYS A 8 -27.21 -4.42 -18.88
N ARG A 9 -27.57 -5.67 -19.17
CA ARG A 9 -26.94 -6.86 -18.54
C ARG A 9 -25.51 -7.08 -19.03
N SER A 10 -25.22 -6.85 -20.31
CA SER A 10 -23.85 -6.94 -20.85
C SER A 10 -22.94 -5.83 -20.34
N GLU A 11 -23.45 -4.59 -20.17
CA GLU A 11 -22.68 -3.49 -19.57
C GLU A 11 -22.34 -3.76 -18.10
N LEU A 12 -23.29 -4.30 -17.33
CA LEU A 12 -23.04 -4.72 -15.94
C LEU A 12 -21.98 -5.81 -15.84
N LEU A 13 -22.03 -6.83 -16.71
CA LEU A 13 -21.03 -7.91 -16.76
C LEU A 13 -19.64 -7.38 -17.13
N ASN A 14 -19.55 -6.47 -18.10
CA ASN A 14 -18.29 -5.88 -18.55
C ASN A 14 -17.66 -5.00 -17.45
N ASN A 15 -18.48 -4.24 -16.71
CA ASN A 15 -18.02 -3.51 -15.53
C ASN A 15 -17.57 -4.45 -14.40
N HIS A 16 -18.24 -5.60 -14.24
CA HIS A 16 -17.88 -6.59 -13.23
C HIS A 16 -16.54 -7.28 -13.54
N GLU A 17 -16.26 -7.57 -14.81
CA GLU A 17 -14.97 -8.13 -15.24
C GLU A 17 -13.83 -7.11 -15.12
N LYS A 18 -14.05 -5.86 -15.53
CA LYS A 18 -13.09 -4.77 -15.34
C LYS A 18 -12.78 -4.56 -13.85
N TYR A 19 -13.81 -4.53 -13.00
CA TYR A 19 -13.66 -4.43 -11.56
C TYR A 19 -12.82 -5.58 -10.99
N LYS A 20 -13.11 -6.83 -11.40
CA LYS A 20 -12.38 -8.01 -10.94
C LYS A 20 -10.90 -7.99 -11.37
N SER A 21 -10.61 -7.51 -12.58
CA SER A 21 -9.25 -7.30 -13.10
C SER A 21 -8.47 -6.28 -12.27
N VAL A 22 -9.07 -5.12 -11.99
CA VAL A 22 -8.46 -4.07 -11.18
C VAL A 22 -8.24 -4.54 -9.75
N LEU A 23 -9.25 -5.19 -9.14
CA LEU A 23 -9.17 -5.74 -7.80
C LEU A 23 -8.06 -6.78 -7.67
N ARG A 24 -7.89 -7.66 -8.67
CA ARG A 24 -6.83 -8.67 -8.67
C ARG A 24 -5.45 -8.02 -8.75
N LYS A 25 -5.25 -7.01 -9.61
CA LYS A 25 -3.99 -6.25 -9.69
C LYS A 25 -3.68 -5.53 -8.38
N TYR A 26 -4.69 -4.91 -7.77
CA TYR A 26 -4.57 -4.26 -6.47
C TYR A 26 -4.17 -5.25 -5.38
N LEU A 27 -4.84 -6.40 -5.29
CA LEU A 27 -4.52 -7.42 -4.29
C LEU A 27 -3.10 -7.96 -4.48
N ILE A 28 -2.69 -8.30 -5.71
CA ILE A 28 -1.32 -8.76 -5.99
C ILE A 28 -0.30 -7.70 -5.58
N SER A 29 -0.53 -6.44 -5.93
CA SER A 29 0.36 -5.33 -5.56
C SER A 29 0.43 -5.16 -4.04
N LYS A 30 -0.71 -5.23 -3.33
CA LYS A 30 -0.79 -5.13 -1.88
C LYS A 30 -0.04 -6.27 -1.20
N TYR A 31 -0.26 -7.52 -1.62
CA TYR A 31 0.44 -8.68 -1.07
C TYR A 31 1.94 -8.63 -1.37
N CYS A 32 2.33 -8.23 -2.59
CA CYS A 32 3.74 -8.04 -2.96
C CYS A 32 4.41 -6.98 -2.08
N PHE A 33 3.75 -5.85 -1.85
CA PHE A 33 4.26 -4.78 -0.99
C PHE A 33 4.43 -5.23 0.46
N VAL A 34 3.42 -5.92 1.02
CA VAL A 34 3.50 -6.47 2.39
C VAL A 34 4.61 -7.52 2.48
N PHE A 35 4.71 -8.42 1.51
CA PHE A 35 5.76 -9.42 1.45
C PHE A 35 7.15 -8.79 1.39
N LEU A 36 7.37 -7.81 0.52
CA LEU A 36 8.62 -7.06 0.44
C LEU A 36 8.95 -6.36 1.76
N SER A 37 7.96 -5.75 2.42
CA SER A 37 8.15 -5.08 3.70
C SER A 37 8.59 -6.06 4.79
N VAL A 38 7.94 -7.21 4.88
CA VAL A 38 8.33 -8.29 5.81
C VAL A 38 9.72 -8.84 5.46
N LEU A 39 10.02 -9.02 4.18
CA LEU A 39 11.32 -9.48 3.70
C LEU A 39 12.44 -8.51 4.10
N THR A 40 12.20 -7.19 4.00
CA THR A 40 13.15 -6.17 4.45
C THR A 40 13.44 -6.30 5.95
N LEU A 41 12.42 -6.53 6.79
CA LEU A 41 12.62 -6.74 8.23
C LEU A 41 13.46 -7.99 8.53
N VAL A 42 13.23 -9.07 7.79
CA VAL A 42 14.02 -10.31 7.91
C VAL A 42 15.47 -10.06 7.50
N ILE A 43 15.70 -9.40 6.36
CA ILE A 43 17.05 -9.06 5.88
C ILE A 43 17.77 -8.16 6.89
N SER A 44 17.12 -7.11 7.41
CA SER A 44 17.70 -6.25 8.44
C SER A 44 18.12 -7.06 9.68
N SER A 45 17.28 -7.99 10.12
CA SER A 45 17.59 -8.86 11.26
C SER A 45 18.79 -9.78 10.98
N ILE A 46 18.85 -10.37 9.78
CA ILE A 46 19.98 -11.21 9.34
C ILE A 46 21.28 -10.38 9.28
N ILE A 47 21.24 -9.15 8.77
CA ILE A 47 22.39 -8.24 8.72
C ILE A 47 22.93 -7.97 10.12
N ILE A 48 22.05 -7.75 11.10
CA ILE A 48 22.46 -7.55 12.50
C ILE A 48 23.16 -8.81 13.04
N ILE A 49 22.58 -10.00 12.81
CA ILE A 49 23.17 -11.28 13.24
C ILE A 49 24.53 -11.52 12.58
N LEU A 50 24.65 -11.28 11.26
CA LEU A 50 25.90 -11.43 10.53
C LEU A 50 26.96 -10.46 11.04
N ASN A 51 26.61 -9.19 11.29
CA ASN A 51 27.56 -8.22 11.85
C ASN A 51 28.04 -8.66 13.24
N LEU A 52 27.15 -9.15 14.10
CA LEU A 52 27.53 -9.65 15.42
C LEU A 52 28.44 -10.89 15.33
N TYR A 53 28.14 -11.79 14.39
CA TYR A 53 28.96 -12.95 14.09
C TYR A 53 30.35 -12.56 13.59
N SER A 54 30.43 -11.61 12.65
CA SER A 54 31.69 -11.08 12.11
C SER A 54 32.53 -10.39 13.18
N ILE A 55 31.92 -9.73 14.17
CA ILE A 55 32.64 -9.16 15.31
C ILE A 55 33.19 -10.28 16.22
N ARG A 56 32.40 -11.33 16.47
CA ARG A 56 32.76 -12.42 17.39
C ARG A 56 33.85 -13.35 16.87
N PHE A 57 33.80 -13.70 15.58
CA PHE A 57 34.71 -14.65 14.95
C PHE A 57 35.75 -13.97 14.06
N ASN A 58 36.07 -12.71 14.34
CA ASN A 58 37.04 -11.95 13.57
C ASN A 58 38.46 -12.46 13.84
N GLU A 59 39.15 -12.94 12.80
CA GLU A 59 40.57 -13.30 12.89
C GLU A 59 41.49 -12.07 12.99
N TYR A 60 41.06 -10.89 12.52
CA TYR A 60 41.84 -9.65 12.53
C TYR A 60 41.12 -8.48 13.23
N PRO A 61 40.82 -8.61 14.54
CA PRO A 61 40.00 -7.63 15.28
C PRO A 61 40.58 -6.21 15.27
N HIS A 62 41.91 -6.06 15.31
CA HIS A 62 42.52 -4.74 15.35
C HIS A 62 42.34 -3.89 14.09
N GLN A 63 42.09 -4.51 12.93
CA GLN A 63 42.03 -3.79 11.65
C GLN A 63 40.60 -3.70 11.10
N THR A 64 39.78 -4.74 11.29
CA THR A 64 38.48 -4.84 10.59
C THR A 64 37.27 -4.61 11.50
N MET A 65 37.43 -4.67 12.83
CA MET A 65 36.32 -4.51 13.78
C MET A 65 35.64 -3.14 13.67
N ILE A 66 36.40 -2.07 13.39
CA ILE A 66 35.85 -0.72 13.24
C ILE A 66 34.87 -0.63 12.06
N TYR A 67 35.13 -1.35 10.97
CA TYR A 67 34.24 -1.36 9.81
C TYR A 67 32.94 -2.11 10.11
N PHE A 68 33.01 -3.26 10.78
CA PHE A 68 31.82 -4.02 11.17
C PHE A 68 30.93 -3.25 12.15
N VAL A 69 31.53 -2.59 13.14
CA VAL A 69 30.78 -1.74 14.09
C VAL A 69 30.13 -0.56 13.38
N SER A 70 30.84 0.08 12.44
CA SER A 70 30.30 1.20 11.66
C SER A 70 29.12 0.78 10.78
N ILE A 71 29.23 -0.37 10.09
CA ILE A 71 28.14 -0.93 9.27
C ILE A 71 26.94 -1.31 10.13
N ALA A 72 27.16 -1.91 11.29
CA ALA A 72 26.09 -2.25 12.23
C ALA A 72 25.34 -1.00 12.69
N PHE A 73 26.05 0.07 13.06
CA PHE A 73 25.45 1.33 13.48
C PHE A 73 24.63 1.98 12.35
N ILE A 74 25.19 2.08 11.15
CA ILE A 74 24.48 2.61 9.98
C ILE A 74 23.24 1.78 9.67
N SER A 75 23.34 0.45 9.74
CA SER A 75 22.22 -0.45 9.46
C SER A 75 21.06 -0.25 10.44
N VAL A 76 21.34 -0.03 11.72
CA VAL A 76 20.31 0.28 12.72
C VAL A 76 19.61 1.61 12.42
N VAL A 77 20.37 2.66 12.10
CA VAL A 77 19.80 3.98 11.75
C VAL A 77 18.93 3.89 10.49
N VAL A 78 19.39 3.20 9.44
CA VAL A 78 18.62 2.99 8.21
C VAL A 78 17.34 2.21 8.50
N THR A 79 17.42 1.14 9.30
CA THR A 79 16.25 0.32 9.66
C THR A 79 15.22 1.14 10.44
N LEU A 80 15.66 2.02 11.34
CA LEU A 80 14.80 2.94 12.06
C LEU A 80 14.07 3.90 11.10
N LEU A 81 14.79 4.51 10.15
CA LEU A 81 14.20 5.42 9.16
C LEU A 81 13.18 4.71 8.27
N ILE A 82 13.49 3.49 7.80
CA ILE A 82 12.56 2.67 6.99
C ILE A 82 11.30 2.33 7.81
N SER A 83 11.45 2.02 9.09
CA SER A 83 10.33 1.73 9.98
C SER A 83 9.41 2.95 10.15
N VAL A 84 9.98 4.13 10.42
CA VAL A 84 9.24 5.39 10.53
C VAL A 84 8.54 5.77 9.22
N GLN A 85 9.25 5.67 8.09
CA GLN A 85 8.67 5.92 6.77
C GLN A 85 7.52 4.96 6.46
N SER A 86 7.68 3.68 6.80
CA SER A 86 6.63 2.67 6.62
C SER A 86 5.42 2.99 7.49
N PHE A 87 5.63 3.43 8.73
CA PHE A 87 4.57 3.85 9.64
C PHE A 87 3.78 5.03 9.06
N PHE A 88 4.45 6.11 8.63
CA PHE A 88 3.77 7.27 8.03
C PHE A 88 3.03 6.91 6.74
N ASN A 89 3.63 6.12 5.86
CA ASN A 89 2.96 5.66 4.63
C ASN A 89 1.69 4.84 4.91
N ILE A 90 1.68 4.06 5.99
CA ILE A 90 0.50 3.31 6.41
C ILE A 90 -0.56 4.28 6.94
N THR A 91 -0.17 5.24 7.79
CA THR A 91 -1.07 6.24 8.35
C THR A 91 -1.72 7.09 7.26
N ASP A 92 -0.95 7.64 6.31
CA ASP A 92 -1.48 8.46 5.22
C ASP A 92 -2.46 7.67 4.33
N LYS A 93 -2.14 6.40 4.04
CA LYS A 93 -3.05 5.53 3.27
C LYS A 93 -4.35 5.24 4.02
N ILE A 94 -4.31 5.10 5.35
CA ILE A 94 -5.52 4.90 6.17
C ILE A 94 -6.37 6.17 6.15
N THR A 95 -5.77 7.34 6.38
CA THR A 95 -6.47 8.63 6.37
C THR A 95 -7.12 8.90 5.01
N VAL A 96 -6.39 8.72 3.91
CA VAL A 96 -6.93 8.88 2.55
C VAL A 96 -8.07 7.89 2.28
N PHE A 97 -7.97 6.67 2.79
CA PHE A 97 -9.02 5.66 2.62
C PHE A 97 -10.29 6.03 3.41
N GLU A 98 -10.13 6.52 4.64
CA GLU A 98 -11.23 6.97 5.49
C GLU A 98 -11.92 8.22 4.92
N ASP A 99 -11.16 9.18 4.40
CA ASP A 99 -11.68 10.35 3.69
C ASP A 99 -12.46 9.96 2.43
N ASN A 100 -11.95 8.98 1.67
CA ASN A 100 -12.66 8.46 0.51
C ASN A 100 -13.96 7.74 0.92
N ILE A 101 -13.96 6.97 2.01
CA ILE A 101 -15.18 6.34 2.54
C ILE A 101 -16.19 7.41 2.95
N ASN A 102 -15.77 8.39 3.74
CA ASN A 102 -16.64 9.45 4.24
C ASN A 102 -17.21 10.31 3.10
N THR A 103 -16.39 10.62 2.10
CA THR A 103 -16.84 11.35 0.90
C THR A 103 -17.86 10.54 0.10
N ASN A 104 -17.63 9.24 -0.07
CA ASN A 104 -18.58 8.37 -0.76
C ASN A 104 -19.89 8.17 0.03
N LEU A 105 -19.84 8.06 1.36
CA LEU A 105 -21.03 8.00 2.22
C LEU A 105 -21.85 9.29 2.10
N LYS A 106 -21.21 10.46 2.20
CA LYS A 106 -21.88 11.76 1.99
C LYS A 106 -22.52 11.88 0.61
N ARG A 107 -21.88 11.36 -0.44
CA ARG A 107 -22.46 11.31 -1.79
C ARG A 107 -23.69 10.39 -1.85
N ILE A 108 -23.63 9.21 -1.24
CA ILE A 108 -24.77 8.28 -1.16
C ILE A 108 -25.97 8.92 -0.44
N ASP A 109 -25.73 9.60 0.68
CA ASP A 109 -26.80 10.27 1.42
C ASP A 109 -27.39 11.43 0.60
N LYS A 110 -26.55 12.24 -0.06
CA LYS A 110 -26.99 13.31 -0.97
C LYS A 110 -27.83 12.77 -2.13
N TYR A 111 -27.50 11.61 -2.69
CA TYR A 111 -28.28 10.96 -3.76
C TYR A 111 -29.56 10.27 -3.25
N LYS A 112 -29.64 9.90 -1.97
CA LYS A 112 -30.88 9.39 -1.37
C LYS A 112 -31.86 10.52 -1.08
N GLU A 113 -31.36 11.70 -0.74
CA GLU A 113 -32.16 12.87 -0.36
C GLU A 113 -32.62 13.68 -1.59
N ASN A 114 -31.76 13.85 -2.60
CA ASN A 114 -32.08 14.53 -3.86
C ASN A 114 -32.24 13.51 -5.00
N ASN A 115 -33.45 13.34 -5.52
CA ASN A 115 -33.76 12.45 -6.66
C ASN A 115 -33.18 12.94 -8.01
N GLU A 116 -32.46 14.06 -8.06
CA GLU A 116 -31.86 14.61 -9.28
C GLU A 116 -30.34 14.61 -9.19
N ILE A 117 -29.71 13.84 -10.06
CA ILE A 117 -28.26 13.82 -10.24
C ILE A 117 -27.89 14.99 -11.16
N THR A 118 -27.19 15.98 -10.63
CA THR A 118 -26.71 17.13 -11.39
C THR A 118 -25.44 16.81 -12.18
N ARG A 119 -25.19 17.52 -13.30
CA ARG A 119 -23.97 17.33 -14.11
C ARG A 119 -22.68 17.57 -13.30
N GLU A 120 -22.70 18.51 -12.36
CA GLU A 120 -21.58 18.74 -11.44
C GLU A 120 -21.28 17.51 -10.57
N ASP A 121 -22.31 16.78 -10.12
CA ASP A 121 -22.11 15.55 -9.34
C ASP A 121 -21.47 14.43 -10.19
N ILE A 122 -21.64 14.47 -11.52
CA ILE A 122 -21.00 13.51 -12.45
C ILE A 122 -19.52 13.87 -12.66
N ASP A 123 -19.21 15.14 -12.83
CA ASP A 123 -17.83 15.62 -13.02
C ASP A 123 -16.98 15.41 -11.76
N ASP A 124 -17.55 15.58 -10.58
CA ASP A 124 -16.86 15.34 -9.30
C ASP A 124 -16.63 13.84 -9.04
N LEU A 125 -17.48 12.97 -9.59
CA LEU A 125 -17.32 11.52 -9.55
C LEU A 125 -16.17 11.09 -10.47
N MET A 126 -16.02 11.73 -11.63
CA MET A 126 -14.91 11.50 -12.55
C MET A 126 -13.53 11.90 -11.98
N LYS A 127 -13.47 12.87 -11.07
CA LYS A 127 -12.21 13.27 -10.41
C LYS A 127 -11.69 12.27 -9.36
N THR A 128 -12.53 11.32 -8.95
CA THR A 128 -12.20 10.35 -7.89
C THR A 128 -11.63 9.04 -8.45
N PHE A 129 -11.63 8.87 -9.78
CA PHE A 129 -11.08 7.73 -10.52
C PHE A 129 -9.80 8.12 -11.27
#